data_AF-A0A816QXX4-F1
#
_entry.id   AF-A0A816QXX4-F1
#
_cell.length_a   1.000
_cell.length_b   1.000
_cell.length_c   1.000
_cell.angle_alpha   90.00
_cell.angle_beta   90.00
_cell.angle_gamma   90.00
#
_symmetry.space_group_name_H-M   'P 1'
#
loop_
_entity.id
_entity.type
_entity.pdbx_description
1 polymer ?
#
loop_
_entity_poly.entity_id
_entity_poly.type
_entity_poly.pdbx_seq_one_letter_code
_entity_poly.pdbx_strand_id
1 'polypeptide(L)'
;VVVKEDDGKKVTYQKRILINNLRETYELFKDENKSVDLSRSSFADLRPAFVVSKSALTHRNCLCVYHENVRLLLRDVDKYVDGTQCSSLSTFTDSLVCSTNNEECMFGCCSICEDFFRKHSGKCFKW
;
A
#
# COMPACT_ATOMS: atom_id res chain seq x y z
N VAL A 1 18.36 -4.32 14.98
CA VAL A 1 19.65 -3.97 14.34
C VAL A 1 20.47 -3.28 15.40
N VAL A 2 21.67 -3.80 15.70
CA VAL A 2 22.56 -3.16 16.66
C VAL A 2 23.43 -2.18 15.90
N VAL A 3 23.37 -0.91 16.28
CA VAL A 3 24.20 0.16 15.71
C VAL A 3 25.13 0.64 16.83
N LYS A 4 26.39 0.87 16.48
CA LYS A 4 27.37 1.49 17.39
C LYS A 4 27.36 3.00 17.10
N GLU A 5 27.05 3.79 18.12
CA GLU A 5 27.08 5.25 18.03
C GLU A 5 28.53 5.76 18.18
N ASP A 6 28.76 7.03 17.87
CA ASP A 6 30.09 7.65 17.86
C ASP A 6 30.76 7.65 19.25
N ASP A 7 29.95 7.62 20.31
CA ASP A 7 30.38 7.48 21.71
C ASP A 7 30.78 6.04 22.09
N GLY A 8 30.65 5.10 21.16
CA GLY A 8 30.94 3.68 21.35
C GLY A 8 29.79 2.86 21.94
N LYS A 9 28.67 3.48 22.30
CA LYS A 9 27.49 2.82 22.84
C LYS A 9 26.82 1.98 21.77
N LYS A 10 26.34 0.79 22.17
CA LYS A 10 25.56 -0.08 21.30
C LYS A 10 24.08 0.14 21.57
N VAL A 11 23.34 0.57 20.56
CA VAL A 11 21.90 0.78 20.64
C VAL A 11 21.20 -0.22 19.72
N THR A 12 20.13 -0.83 20.23
CA THR A 12 19.31 -1.77 19.47
C THR A 12 18.10 -1.06 18.90
N TYR A 13 18.03 -0.99 17.58
CA TYR A 13 16.91 -0.42 16.84
C TYR A 13 16.00 -1.51 16.27
N GLN A 14 14.70 -1.28 16.28
CA GLN A 14 13.75 -2.09 15.51
C GLN A 14 13.95 -1.83 14.00
N LYS A 15 13.91 -2.88 13.18
CA LYS A 15 13.94 -2.71 11.72
C LYS A 15 12.70 -1.93 11.28
N ARG A 16 12.90 -0.89 10.49
CA ARG A 16 11.83 -0.14 9.82
C ARG A 16 11.88 -0.43 8.33
N ILE A 17 10.75 -0.78 7.73
CA ILE A 17 10.68 -1.05 6.31
C ILE A 17 10.44 0.27 5.58
N LEU A 18 11.31 0.60 4.64
CA LEU A 18 11.04 1.64 3.66
C LEU A 18 10.03 1.10 2.65
N ILE A 19 8.80 1.61 2.70
CA ILE A 19 7.67 1.14 1.88
C ILE A 19 7.88 1.49 0.42
N ASN A 20 8.26 2.75 0.15
CA ASN A 20 8.59 3.25 -1.17
C ASN A 20 9.92 2.66 -1.63
N ASN A 21 10.14 2.62 -2.94
CA ASN A 21 11.48 2.34 -3.43
C ASN A 21 12.38 3.57 -3.23
N LEU A 22 13.70 3.35 -3.31
CA LEU A 22 14.67 4.40 -3.02
C LEU A 22 14.59 5.58 -4.02
N ARG A 23 14.16 5.31 -5.26
CA ARG A 23 13.98 6.35 -6.29
C ARG A 23 12.80 7.25 -5.94
N GLU A 24 11.63 6.68 -5.65
CA GLU A 24 10.44 7.42 -5.22
C GLU A 24 10.72 8.26 -3.97
N THR A 25 11.42 7.66 -3.00
CA THR A 25 11.79 8.35 -1.75
C THR A 25 12.70 9.55 -2.02
N TYR A 26 13.65 9.42 -2.96
CA TYR A 26 14.52 10.52 -3.36
C TYR A 26 13.77 11.62 -4.13
N GLU A 27 12.85 11.24 -5.01
CA GLU A 27 12.01 12.20 -5.75
C GLU A 27 11.14 13.03 -4.79
N LEU A 28 10.51 12.39 -3.79
CA LEU A 28 9.78 13.09 -2.72
C LEU A 28 10.69 14.02 -1.91
N PHE A 29 11.87 13.54 -1.52
CA PHE A 29 12.85 14.36 -0.79
C PHE A 29 13.23 15.63 -1.57
N LYS A 30 13.45 15.53 -2.89
CA LYS A 30 13.79 16.68 -3.73
C LYS A 30 12.62 17.65 -3.91
N ASP A 31 11.38 17.17 -3.92
CA ASP A 31 10.20 18.04 -3.96
C ASP A 31 10.03 18.81 -2.65
N GLU A 32 10.24 18.16 -1.50
CA GLU A 32 10.17 18.80 -0.18
C GLU A 32 11.38 19.71 0.12
N ASN A 33 12.56 19.38 -0.43
CA ASN A 33 13.84 20.03 -0.13
C ASN A 33 14.52 20.56 -1.40
N LYS A 34 13.84 21.45 -2.13
CA LYS A 34 14.29 21.96 -3.44
C LYS A 34 15.67 22.61 -3.41
N SER A 35 16.04 23.24 -2.29
CA SER A 35 17.32 23.93 -2.09
C SER A 35 18.49 23.00 -1.74
N VAL A 36 18.23 21.76 -1.36
CA VAL A 36 19.29 20.82 -1.00
C VAL A 36 19.82 20.15 -2.25
N ASP A 37 21.12 20.36 -2.53
CA ASP A 37 21.83 19.65 -3.57
C ASP A 37 22.46 18.38 -3.00
N LEU A 38 21.86 17.24 -3.31
CA LEU A 38 22.27 15.93 -2.83
C LEU A 38 22.02 14.93 -3.94
N SER A 39 23.04 14.15 -4.28
CA SER A 39 22.89 13.10 -5.29
C SER A 39 22.06 11.92 -4.74
N ARG A 40 21.42 11.16 -5.63
CA ARG A 40 20.66 9.96 -5.24
C ARG A 40 21.54 8.90 -4.55
N SER A 41 22.82 8.79 -4.93
CA SER A 41 23.75 7.86 -4.29
C SER A 41 24.09 8.32 -2.87
N SER A 42 24.42 9.60 -2.68
CA SER A 42 24.67 10.16 -1.35
C SER A 42 23.44 10.08 -0.45
N PHE A 43 22.25 10.29 -1.01
CA PHE A 43 20.98 10.09 -0.30
C PHE A 43 20.79 8.63 0.16
N ALA A 44 21.17 7.66 -0.68
CA ALA A 44 21.11 6.24 -0.33
C ALA A 44 22.02 5.90 0.85
N ASP A 45 23.22 6.49 0.88
CA ASP A 45 24.23 6.23 1.91
C ASP A 45 23.85 6.85 3.26
N LEU A 46 23.11 7.96 3.25
CA LEU A 46 22.57 8.60 4.45
C LEU A 46 21.41 7.83 5.09
N ARG A 47 20.90 6.76 4.44
CA ARG A 47 19.84 5.94 5.00
C ARG A 47 20.32 5.24 6.28
N PRO A 48 19.64 5.43 7.43
CA PRO A 48 20.02 4.75 8.66
C PRO A 48 19.99 3.23 8.52
N ALA A 49 20.96 2.53 9.13
CA ALA A 49 21.14 1.09 8.98
C ALA A 49 19.93 0.23 9.43
N PHE A 50 19.09 0.77 10.33
CA PHE A 50 17.86 0.10 10.78
C PHE A 50 16.67 0.30 9.83
N VAL A 51 16.79 1.18 8.82
CA VAL A 51 15.82 1.35 7.74
C VAL A 51 16.21 0.43 6.58
N VAL A 52 15.40 -0.60 6.35
CA VAL A 52 15.67 -1.62 5.33
C VAL A 52 14.72 -1.47 4.16
N SER A 53 15.19 -1.78 2.95
CA SER A 53 14.36 -1.78 1.75
C SER A 53 13.22 -2.79 1.87
N LYS A 54 12.09 -2.53 1.19
CA LYS A 54 11.00 -3.51 1.04
C LYS A 54 11.46 -4.88 0.53
N SER A 55 12.53 -4.95 -0.26
CA SER A 55 13.13 -6.21 -0.72
C SER A 55 13.69 -7.10 0.41
N ALA A 56 13.94 -6.54 1.59
CA ALA A 56 14.34 -7.30 2.77
C ALA A 56 13.16 -8.02 3.45
N LEU A 57 11.92 -7.74 3.05
CA LEU A 57 10.77 -8.53 3.46
C LEU A 57 10.71 -9.84 2.66
N THR A 58 10.60 -10.96 3.37
CA THR A 58 10.39 -12.29 2.80
C THR A 58 9.05 -12.40 2.08
N HIS A 59 8.07 -11.54 2.42
CA HIS A 59 6.74 -11.52 1.83
C HIS A 59 6.54 -10.19 1.07
N ARG A 60 6.21 -10.27 -0.22
CA ARG A 60 5.98 -9.10 -1.08
C ARG A 60 4.57 -8.50 -0.93
N ASN A 61 3.70 -9.15 -0.18
CA ASN A 61 2.29 -8.80 -0.05
C ASN A 61 2.07 -7.84 1.15
N CYS A 62 1.06 -6.97 1.05
CA CYS A 62 0.59 -6.21 2.19
C CYS A 62 0.07 -7.18 3.27
N LEU A 63 0.57 -7.05 4.50
CA LEU A 63 0.15 -7.81 5.69
C LEU A 63 -0.66 -6.93 6.66
N CYS A 64 -1.21 -5.80 6.20
CA CYS A 64 -2.04 -5.00 7.07
C CYS A 64 -3.36 -5.74 7.34
N VAL A 65 -3.88 -5.57 8.56
CA VAL A 65 -5.14 -6.19 8.98
C VAL A 65 -6.30 -5.84 8.04
N TYR A 66 -6.29 -4.65 7.42
CA TYR A 66 -7.34 -4.23 6.49
C TYR A 66 -7.37 -5.08 5.21
N HIS A 67 -6.21 -5.36 4.60
CA HIS A 67 -6.13 -6.18 3.40
C HIS A 67 -6.23 -7.68 3.71
N GLU A 68 -5.70 -8.13 4.84
CA GLU A 68 -5.72 -9.55 5.18
C GLU A 68 -7.12 -10.00 5.64
N ASN A 69 -7.80 -9.21 6.49
CA ASN A 69 -9.12 -9.58 6.99
C ASN A 69 -10.15 -9.71 5.86
N VAL A 70 -10.17 -8.76 4.91
CA VAL A 70 -11.10 -8.83 3.77
C VAL A 70 -10.82 -10.04 2.87
N ARG A 71 -9.55 -10.40 2.66
CA ARG A 71 -9.18 -11.61 1.91
C ARG A 71 -9.67 -12.88 2.60
N LEU A 72 -9.51 -12.95 3.92
CA LEU A 72 -9.98 -14.08 4.71
C LEU A 72 -11.50 -14.22 4.65
N LEU A 73 -12.23 -13.10 4.79
CA LEU A 73 -13.68 -13.07 4.67
C LEU A 73 -14.16 -13.53 3.29
N LEU A 74 -13.58 -12.99 2.22
CA LEU A 74 -13.94 -13.37 0.84
C LEU A 74 -13.71 -14.87 0.61
N ARG A 75 -12.58 -15.41 1.08
CA ARG A 75 -12.29 -16.85 0.95
C ARG A 75 -13.30 -17.73 1.69
N ASP A 76 -13.83 -17.29 2.82
CA ASP A 76 -14.84 -18.06 3.54
C ASP A 76 -16.23 -17.94 2.88
N VAL A 77 -16.59 -16.74 2.39
CA VAL A 77 -17.84 -16.52 1.65
C VAL A 77 -17.85 -17.29 0.32
N ASP A 78 -16.72 -17.37 -0.38
CA ASP A 78 -16.57 -18.08 -1.66
C ASP A 78 -16.91 -19.57 -1.59
N LYS A 79 -16.93 -20.17 -0.40
CA LYS A 79 -17.39 -21.56 -0.18
C LYS A 79 -18.91 -21.73 -0.27
N TYR A 80 -19.65 -20.64 -0.08
CA TYR A 80 -21.11 -20.62 0.00
C TYR A 80 -21.78 -19.89 -1.17
N VAL A 81 -21.02 -19.07 -1.88
CA VAL A 81 -21.38 -18.52 -3.19
C VAL A 81 -20.72 -19.42 -4.25
N ASP A 82 -21.17 -19.43 -5.50
CA ASP A 82 -20.76 -20.39 -6.56
C ASP A 82 -19.24 -20.38 -6.95
N GLY A 83 -18.34 -19.91 -6.08
CA GLY A 83 -16.88 -20.05 -6.17
C GLY A 83 -16.19 -19.15 -7.20
N THR A 84 -16.93 -18.25 -7.84
CA THR A 84 -16.44 -17.46 -8.97
C THR A 84 -16.10 -16.03 -8.57
N GLN A 85 -16.97 -15.38 -7.78
CA GLN A 85 -16.90 -13.94 -7.56
C GLN A 85 -16.05 -13.52 -6.35
N CYS A 86 -15.78 -14.42 -5.39
CA CYS A 86 -15.08 -14.10 -4.14
C CYS A 86 -13.68 -14.76 -4.05
N SER A 87 -13.23 -15.40 -5.13
CA SER A 87 -11.95 -16.11 -5.20
C SER A 87 -10.72 -15.22 -4.97
N SER A 88 -10.81 -13.92 -5.28
CA SER A 88 -9.77 -12.94 -5.03
C SER A 88 -10.32 -11.54 -4.83
N LEU A 89 -9.51 -10.65 -4.23
CA LEU A 89 -9.86 -9.23 -4.11
C LEU A 89 -10.07 -8.58 -5.49
N SER A 90 -9.28 -8.95 -6.49
CA SER A 90 -9.42 -8.39 -7.84
C SER A 90 -10.76 -8.80 -8.44
N THR A 91 -11.04 -10.10 -8.46
CA THR A 91 -12.28 -10.67 -9.00
C THR A 91 -13.51 -10.12 -8.32
N PHE A 92 -13.45 -10.00 -6.98
CA PHE A 92 -14.52 -9.40 -6.21
C PHE A 92 -14.71 -7.93 -6.58
N THR A 93 -13.64 -7.16 -6.69
CA THR A 93 -13.71 -5.75 -7.10
C THR A 93 -14.27 -5.62 -8.52
N ASP A 94 -13.78 -6.41 -9.47
CA ASP A 94 -14.27 -6.44 -10.86
C ASP A 94 -15.76 -6.80 -10.96
N SER A 95 -16.29 -7.54 -9.99
CA SER A 95 -17.73 -7.85 -9.92
C SER A 95 -18.60 -6.70 -9.39
N LEU A 96 -18.00 -5.75 -8.66
CA LEU A 96 -18.70 -4.63 -8.03
C LEU A 96 -18.73 -3.37 -8.89
N VAL A 97 -17.67 -3.15 -9.67
CA VAL A 97 -17.47 -1.92 -10.45
C VAL A 97 -17.49 -2.20 -11.94
N CYS A 98 -17.79 -1.19 -12.75
CA CYS A 98 -17.73 -1.32 -14.21
C CYS A 98 -16.29 -1.39 -14.74
N SER A 99 -15.34 -0.76 -14.05
CA SER A 99 -13.93 -0.72 -14.46
C SER A 99 -13.03 -0.44 -13.27
N THR A 100 -12.08 -1.33 -13.02
CA THR A 100 -11.02 -1.18 -12.00
C THR A 100 -9.93 -0.17 -12.40
N ASN A 101 -9.90 0.26 -13.66
CA ASN A 101 -8.98 1.28 -14.16
C ASN A 101 -9.57 2.69 -14.12
N ASN A 102 -10.84 2.84 -13.74
CA ASN A 102 -11.51 4.14 -13.65
C ASN A 102 -11.70 4.51 -12.17
N GLU A 103 -11.03 5.56 -11.73
CA GLU A 103 -11.04 6.00 -10.33
C GLU A 103 -12.45 6.40 -9.86
N GLU A 104 -13.22 7.15 -10.67
CA GLU A 104 -14.60 7.50 -10.33
C GLU A 104 -15.48 6.27 -10.15
N CYS A 105 -15.27 5.24 -10.97
CA CYS A 105 -15.97 3.96 -10.88
C CYS A 105 -15.61 3.20 -9.60
N MET A 106 -14.33 3.20 -9.22
CA MET A 106 -13.84 2.62 -7.97
C MET A 106 -14.43 3.32 -6.73
N PHE A 107 -14.83 4.59 -6.85
CA PHE A 107 -15.57 5.32 -5.82
C PHE A 107 -17.10 5.17 -5.90
N GLY A 108 -17.62 4.45 -6.90
CA GLY A 108 -19.06 4.31 -7.14
C GLY A 108 -19.71 5.59 -7.67
N CYS A 109 -18.94 6.46 -8.30
CA CYS A 109 -19.34 7.74 -8.87
C CYS A 109 -19.46 7.72 -10.41
N CYS A 110 -19.26 6.56 -11.06
CA CYS A 110 -19.34 6.48 -12.52
C CYS A 110 -20.78 6.55 -13.02
N SER A 111 -21.03 7.18 -14.16
CA SER A 111 -22.38 7.31 -14.74
C SER A 111 -23.12 5.99 -14.98
N ILE A 112 -22.39 4.87 -15.09
CA ILE A 112 -22.94 3.53 -15.32
C ILE A 112 -23.42 2.88 -14.00
N CYS A 113 -22.65 3.07 -12.93
CA CYS A 113 -22.78 2.35 -11.66
C CYS A 113 -23.31 3.22 -10.52
N GLU A 114 -23.29 4.54 -10.66
CA GLU A 114 -23.65 5.51 -9.63
C GLU A 114 -25.06 5.25 -9.10
N ASP A 115 -26.02 4.96 -9.98
CA ASP A 115 -27.39 4.69 -9.56
C ASP A 115 -27.52 3.45 -8.67
N PHE A 116 -26.73 2.40 -8.95
CA PHE A 116 -26.71 1.19 -8.14
C PHE A 116 -26.14 1.49 -6.74
N PHE A 117 -24.99 2.16 -6.68
CA PHE A 117 -24.33 2.51 -5.42
C PHE A 117 -25.12 3.54 -4.61
N ARG A 118 -25.72 4.54 -5.25
CA ARG A 118 -26.57 5.54 -4.58
C ARG A 118 -27.78 4.89 -3.90
N LYS A 119 -28.37 3.87 -4.52
CA LYS A 119 -29.52 3.14 -3.96
C LYS A 119 -29.17 2.25 -2.77
N HIS A 120 -27.98 1.63 -2.77
CA HIS A 120 -27.63 0.60 -1.76
C HIS A 120 -26.63 1.07 -0.70
N SER A 121 -25.76 2.02 -1.03
CA SER A 121 -24.67 2.50 -0.16
C SER A 121 -24.91 3.91 0.37
N GLY A 122 -25.94 4.60 -0.13
CA GLY A 122 -26.42 5.88 0.39
C GLY A 122 -25.58 7.11 0.02
N LYS A 123 -24.33 6.96 -0.43
CA LYS A 123 -23.42 8.04 -0.95
C LYS A 123 -22.29 7.44 -1.80
N CYS A 124 -21.75 8.24 -2.72
CA CYS A 124 -20.43 7.97 -3.32
C CYS A 124 -19.33 8.19 -2.26
N PHE A 125 -18.32 7.32 -2.27
CA PHE A 125 -17.23 7.36 -1.29
C PHE A 125 -16.27 8.51 -1.65
N LYS A 126 -16.46 9.69 -1.04
CA LYS A 126 -15.48 10.77 -1.05
C LYS A 126 -14.65 10.69 0.23
N TRP A 127 -13.34 10.49 0.09
CA TRP A 127 -12.38 10.57 1.19
C TRP A 127 -12.00 12.03 1.47
#